data_AF-A0A4S8MRB3-F1
#
_entry.id   AF-A0A4S8MRB3-F1
#
_cell.length_a   1.000
_cell.length_b   1.000
_cell.length_c   1.000
_cell.angle_alpha   90.00
_cell.angle_beta   90.00
_cell.angle_gamma   90.00
#
_symmetry.space_group_name_H-M   'P 1'
#
loop_
_entity.id
_entity.type
_entity.pdbx_description
1 polymer ?
#
loop_
_entity_poly.entity_id
_entity_poly.type
_entity_poly.pdbx_seq_one_letter_code
_entity_poly.pdbx_strand_id
1 'polypeptide(L)'
;MPAPIAQIRPFRVEDAKDVTFAIGKANMQLLAVANTKGISHWLTLATWVALSSIFVKFMQWWPKPEYGYLGYLNPLPAFACVAVPIFALIDWINRPYFEGLSQEVLRKADLRNISEYYNRSPSSGFWILDFGERFVGLIAVDGASETKKQPAETAIIRHFYVDEPYRVAGVQKDLLEHAVRHTFDSDPTVQRIETTTSALTSYAQRSLAELGFRTVEKTKRVGILGWELERRVLERGDWNS
;
A
#
# COMPACT_ATOMS: atom_id res chain seq x y z
N MET A 1 5.26 -3.93 -34.63
CA MET A 1 4.59 -4.67 -33.55
C MET A 1 3.43 -3.82 -33.08
N PRO A 2 2.20 -4.36 -32.90
CA PRO A 2 1.10 -3.58 -32.35
C PRO A 2 1.48 -3.09 -30.95
N ALA A 3 1.09 -1.86 -30.62
CA ALA A 3 1.34 -1.30 -29.29
C ALA A 3 0.63 -2.16 -28.23
N PRO A 4 1.26 -2.42 -27.07
CA PRO A 4 0.61 -3.14 -25.99
C PRO A 4 -0.64 -2.37 -25.54
N ILE A 5 -1.79 -3.06 -25.53
CA ILE A 5 -3.07 -2.48 -25.17
C ILE A 5 -3.28 -2.68 -23.67
N ALA A 6 -3.62 -1.60 -22.97
CA ALA A 6 -4.06 -1.66 -21.57
C ALA A 6 -5.51 -2.17 -21.53
N GLN A 7 -5.80 -3.16 -20.70
CA GLN A 7 -7.13 -3.73 -20.57
C GLN A 7 -7.49 -4.00 -19.12
N ILE A 8 -8.66 -3.52 -18.70
CA ILE A 8 -9.31 -3.94 -17.46
C ILE A 8 -10.21 -5.12 -17.78
N ARG A 9 -10.06 -6.23 -17.06
CA ARG A 9 -10.86 -7.45 -17.25
C ARG A 9 -11.27 -8.07 -15.91
N PRO A 10 -12.34 -8.87 -15.88
CA PRO A 10 -12.68 -9.65 -14.70
C PRO A 10 -11.58 -10.68 -14.38
N PHE A 11 -11.50 -11.03 -13.09
CA PHE A 11 -10.68 -12.12 -12.57
C PHE A 11 -10.95 -13.44 -13.30
N ARG A 12 -9.89 -14.20 -13.59
CA ARG A 12 -9.95 -15.59 -14.04
C ARG A 12 -9.26 -16.49 -13.02
N VAL A 13 -9.71 -17.75 -12.95
CA VAL A 13 -9.17 -18.72 -11.99
C VAL A 13 -7.67 -18.96 -12.23
N GLU A 14 -7.21 -18.83 -13.47
CA GLU A 14 -5.78 -18.92 -13.81
C GLU A 14 -4.93 -17.84 -13.10
N ASP A 15 -5.49 -16.67 -12.82
CA ASP A 15 -4.77 -15.54 -12.21
C ASP A 15 -4.61 -15.68 -10.69
N ALA A 16 -5.21 -16.71 -10.06
CA ALA A 16 -5.30 -16.83 -8.61
C ALA A 16 -3.94 -16.72 -7.91
N LYS A 17 -2.90 -17.30 -8.50
CA LYS A 17 -1.54 -17.25 -7.96
C LYS A 17 -0.96 -15.85 -8.03
N ASP A 18 -1.08 -15.18 -9.18
CA ASP A 18 -0.52 -13.84 -9.40
C ASP A 18 -1.26 -12.79 -8.57
N VAL A 19 -2.58 -12.92 -8.45
CA VAL A 19 -3.41 -12.11 -7.57
C VAL A 19 -2.99 -12.26 -6.11
N THR A 20 -2.87 -13.50 -5.62
CA THR A 20 -2.47 -13.77 -4.23
C THR A 20 -1.07 -13.19 -3.95
N PHE A 21 -0.15 -13.37 -4.89
CA PHE A 21 1.18 -12.79 -4.81
C PHE A 21 1.14 -11.26 -4.79
N ALA A 22 0.37 -10.64 -5.69
CA ALA A 22 0.23 -9.19 -5.77
C ALA A 22 -0.38 -8.59 -4.50
N ILE A 23 -1.39 -9.23 -3.90
CA ILE A 23 -1.99 -8.81 -2.63
C ILE A 23 -0.97 -8.91 -1.48
N GLY A 24 -0.23 -10.02 -1.40
CA GLY A 24 0.85 -10.17 -0.42
C GLY A 24 1.93 -9.10 -0.59
N LYS A 25 2.39 -8.89 -1.83
CA LYS A 25 3.35 -7.85 -2.21
C LYS A 25 2.84 -6.45 -1.86
N ALA A 26 1.57 -6.14 -2.11
CA ALA A 26 0.97 -4.84 -1.80
C ALA A 26 1.06 -4.51 -0.32
N ASN A 27 0.71 -5.47 0.55
CA ASN A 27 0.81 -5.30 2.01
C ASN A 27 2.26 -5.19 2.48
N MET A 28 3.17 -5.98 1.92
CA MET A 28 4.61 -5.93 2.25
C MET A 28 5.29 -4.66 1.73
N GLN A 29 4.84 -4.08 0.63
CA GLN A 29 5.37 -2.81 0.13
C GLN A 29 5.14 -1.67 1.14
N LEU A 30 4.07 -1.75 1.96
CA LEU A 30 3.83 -0.77 3.02
C LEU A 30 4.91 -0.78 4.09
N LEU A 31 5.48 -1.96 4.41
CA LEU A 31 6.62 -2.10 5.31
C LEU A 31 7.84 -1.37 4.74
N ALA A 32 8.13 -1.53 3.45
CA ALA A 32 9.26 -0.84 2.81
C ALA A 32 9.10 0.69 2.84
N VAL A 33 7.89 1.19 2.56
CA VAL A 33 7.58 2.63 2.65
C VAL A 33 7.68 3.13 4.09
N ALA A 34 7.14 2.37 5.05
CA ALA A 34 7.24 2.66 6.48
C ALA A 34 8.68 2.75 6.96
N ASN A 35 9.53 1.78 6.58
CA ASN A 35 10.94 1.76 6.91
C ASN A 35 11.68 2.95 6.29
N THR A 36 11.43 3.25 5.01
CA THR A 36 12.05 4.40 4.32
C THR A 36 11.70 5.72 5.03
N LYS A 37 10.43 5.90 5.41
CA LYS A 37 9.99 7.07 6.18
C LYS A 37 10.59 7.10 7.59
N GLY A 38 10.71 5.95 8.26
CA GLY A 38 11.32 5.83 9.58
C GLY A 38 12.82 6.17 9.57
N ILE A 39 13.55 5.69 8.56
CA ILE A 39 14.97 5.96 8.37
C ILE A 39 15.21 7.44 8.04
N SER A 40 14.37 8.01 7.18
CA SER A 40 14.48 9.42 6.75
C SER A 40 13.92 10.41 7.78
N HIS A 41 13.39 9.94 8.92
CA HIS A 41 12.86 10.82 9.95
C HIS A 41 14.01 11.61 10.60
N TRP A 42 13.81 12.91 10.82
CA TRP A 42 14.86 13.81 11.31
C TRP A 42 15.47 13.37 12.65
N LEU A 43 14.66 12.82 13.57
CA LEU A 43 15.16 12.25 14.82
C LEU A 43 16.07 11.05 14.57
N THR A 44 15.69 10.14 13.66
CA THR A 44 16.50 8.96 13.33
C THR A 44 17.84 9.37 12.75
N LEU A 45 17.85 10.33 11.82
CA LEU A 45 19.07 10.86 11.21
C LEU A 45 19.95 11.56 12.26
N ALA A 46 19.36 12.36 13.16
CA ALA A 46 20.08 13.01 14.25
C ALA A 46 20.71 11.98 15.20
N THR A 47 19.96 10.95 15.59
CA THR A 47 20.46 9.84 16.41
C THR A 47 21.58 9.09 15.70
N TRP A 48 21.44 8.80 14.41
CA TRP A 48 22.48 8.13 13.62
C TRP A 48 23.78 8.94 13.57
N VAL A 49 23.71 10.24 13.29
CA VAL A 49 24.88 11.13 13.23
C VAL A 49 25.54 11.26 14.61
N ALA A 50 24.74 11.41 15.67
CA ALA A 50 25.23 11.53 17.03
C ALA A 50 25.97 10.26 17.49
N LEU A 51 25.35 9.10 17.32
CA LEU A 51 25.95 7.81 17.67
C LEU A 51 27.20 7.51 16.82
N SER A 52 27.16 7.83 15.53
CA SER A 52 28.32 7.69 14.65
C SER A 52 29.48 8.57 15.11
N SER A 53 29.21 9.83 15.49
CA SER A 53 30.24 10.75 15.99
C SER A 53 30.87 10.27 17.30
N ILE A 54 30.08 9.73 18.22
CA ILE A 54 30.56 9.11 19.46
C ILE A 54 31.46 7.92 19.12
N PHE A 55 31.04 7.06 18.19
CA PHE A 55 31.79 5.89 17.77
C PHE A 55 33.12 6.27 17.10
N VAL A 56 33.13 7.26 16.20
CA VAL A 56 34.35 7.81 15.57
C VAL A 56 35.32 8.35 16.62
N LYS A 57 34.80 9.08 17.62
CA LYS A 57 35.62 9.63 18.71
C LYS A 57 36.22 8.50 19.55
N PHE A 58 35.43 7.48 19.88
CA PHE A 58 35.87 6.32 20.64
C PHE A 58 36.96 5.52 19.92
N MET A 59 36.77 5.28 18.61
CA MET A 59 37.72 4.55 17.77
C MET A 59 38.91 5.39 17.29
N GLN A 60 38.93 6.69 17.61
CA GLN A 60 39.93 7.66 17.14
C GLN A 60 40.06 7.72 15.61
N TRP A 61 38.94 7.58 14.91
CA TRP A 61 38.88 7.55 13.44
C TRP A 61 38.62 8.92 12.80
N TRP A 62 38.83 10.00 13.55
CA TRP A 62 38.84 11.34 12.96
C TRP A 62 39.96 11.46 11.92
N PRO A 63 39.80 12.29 10.88
CA PRO A 63 40.80 12.45 9.83
C PRO A 63 42.16 12.80 10.43
N LYS A 64 43.18 12.03 10.04
CA LYS A 64 44.58 12.28 10.42
C LYS A 64 45.33 12.85 9.21
N PRO A 65 46.09 13.96 9.38
CA PRO A 65 46.81 14.60 8.27
C PRO A 65 47.80 13.65 7.56
N GLU A 66 48.32 12.66 8.29
CA GLU A 66 49.29 11.66 7.82
C GLU A 66 48.81 10.83 6.62
N TYR A 67 47.48 10.68 6.46
CA TYR A 67 46.89 9.89 5.37
C TYR A 67 46.39 10.76 4.19
N GLY A 68 46.71 12.06 4.19
CA GLY A 68 46.25 12.99 3.14
C GLY A 68 44.73 12.97 2.96
N TYR A 69 44.27 13.06 1.71
CA TYR A 69 42.83 13.08 1.39
C TYR A 69 42.09 11.80 1.78
N LEU A 70 42.74 10.64 1.78
CA LEU A 70 42.11 9.38 2.18
C LEU A 70 41.75 9.35 3.66
N GLY A 71 42.44 10.12 4.50
CA GLY A 71 42.12 10.27 5.92
C GLY A 71 40.69 10.77 6.18
N TYR A 72 40.08 11.49 5.24
CA TYR A 72 38.68 11.95 5.36
C TYR A 72 37.65 10.84 5.21
N LEU A 73 38.03 9.67 4.67
CA LEU A 73 37.15 8.51 4.56
C LEU A 73 37.16 7.64 5.82
N ASN A 74 38.09 7.86 6.75
CA ASN A 74 38.22 7.07 7.99
C ASN A 74 36.95 7.04 8.88
N PRO A 75 36.12 8.11 8.94
CA PRO A 75 34.86 8.04 9.67
C PRO A 75 33.78 7.18 8.99
N LEU A 76 33.87 6.93 7.68
CA LEU A 76 32.81 6.29 6.91
C LEU A 76 32.40 4.90 7.43
N PRO A 77 33.33 4.00 7.81
CA PRO A 77 32.96 2.72 8.42
C PRO A 77 32.14 2.86 9.70
N ALA A 78 32.40 3.88 10.54
CA ALA A 78 31.61 4.10 11.75
C ALA A 78 30.14 4.44 11.40
N PHE A 79 29.92 5.31 10.41
CA PHE A 79 28.58 5.64 9.96
C PHE A 79 27.85 4.42 9.40
N ALA A 80 28.54 3.58 8.61
CA ALA A 80 27.96 2.34 8.10
C ALA A 80 27.61 1.35 9.23
N CYS A 81 28.53 1.11 10.17
CA CYS A 81 28.33 0.18 11.27
C CYS A 81 27.20 0.61 12.22
N VAL A 82 27.01 1.91 12.46
CA VAL A 82 25.93 2.44 13.29
C VAL A 82 24.59 2.47 12.54
N ALA A 83 24.61 2.64 11.21
CA ALA A 83 23.38 2.62 10.41
C ALA A 83 22.67 1.27 10.47
N VAL A 84 23.41 0.16 10.36
CA VAL A 84 22.85 -1.21 10.32
C VAL A 84 21.93 -1.53 11.50
N PRO A 85 22.34 -1.37 12.78
CA PRO A 85 21.45 -1.66 13.92
C PRO A 85 20.26 -0.71 13.99
N ILE A 86 20.39 0.54 13.57
CA ILE A 86 19.26 1.48 13.50
C ILE A 86 18.24 1.01 12.46
N PHE A 87 18.69 0.63 11.27
CA PHE A 87 17.81 0.15 10.20
C PHE A 87 17.15 -1.17 10.60
N ALA A 88 17.91 -2.08 11.21
CA ALA A 88 17.39 -3.35 11.72
C ALA A 88 16.34 -3.12 12.82
N LEU A 89 16.55 -2.17 13.73
CA LEU A 89 15.59 -1.85 14.79
C LEU A 89 14.29 -1.28 14.22
N ILE A 90 14.36 -0.39 13.23
CA ILE A 90 13.18 0.17 12.57
C ILE A 90 12.38 -0.93 11.86
N ASP A 91 13.07 -1.79 11.10
CA ASP A 91 12.43 -2.93 10.44
C ASP A 91 11.79 -3.88 11.47
N TRP A 92 12.51 -4.21 12.55
CA TRP A 92 12.05 -5.08 13.63
C TRP A 92 10.76 -4.58 14.29
N ILE A 93 10.62 -3.26 14.48
CA ILE A 93 9.42 -2.65 15.08
C ILE A 93 8.24 -2.64 14.09
N ASN A 94 8.48 -2.35 12.81
CA ASN A 94 7.41 -2.24 11.83
C ASN A 94 6.91 -3.60 11.31
N ARG A 95 7.83 -4.56 11.13
CA ARG A 95 7.58 -5.86 10.48
C ARG A 95 6.42 -6.66 11.06
N PRO A 96 6.28 -6.85 12.39
CA PRO A 96 5.22 -7.70 12.95
C PRO A 96 3.81 -7.25 12.56
N TYR A 97 3.58 -5.94 12.47
CA TYR A 97 2.28 -5.40 12.08
C TYR A 97 1.94 -5.73 10.62
N PHE A 98 2.86 -5.47 9.69
CA PHE A 98 2.62 -5.69 8.26
C PHE A 98 2.58 -7.17 7.91
N GLU A 99 3.42 -8.00 8.53
CA GLU A 99 3.36 -9.45 8.36
C GLU A 99 2.04 -10.01 8.87
N GLY A 100 1.59 -9.56 10.05
CA GLY A 100 0.28 -9.90 10.60
C GLY A 100 -0.86 -9.47 9.67
N LEU A 101 -0.83 -8.25 9.14
CA LEU A 101 -1.81 -7.74 8.18
C LEU A 101 -1.82 -8.59 6.90
N SER A 102 -0.66 -8.89 6.32
CA SER A 102 -0.57 -9.72 5.12
C SER A 102 -1.10 -11.13 5.37
N GLN A 103 -0.77 -11.74 6.51
CA GLN A 103 -1.29 -13.06 6.86
C GLN A 103 -2.80 -13.03 7.09
N GLU A 104 -3.32 -12.00 7.76
CA GLU A 104 -4.75 -11.82 7.98
C GLU A 104 -5.47 -11.71 6.63
N VAL A 105 -5.01 -10.81 5.76
CA VAL A 105 -5.58 -10.57 4.43
C VAL A 105 -5.56 -11.84 3.59
N LEU A 106 -4.42 -12.54 3.51
CA LEU A 106 -4.27 -13.78 2.73
C LEU A 106 -5.12 -14.95 3.25
N ARG A 107 -5.53 -14.93 4.52
CA ARG A 107 -6.36 -15.96 5.14
C ARG A 107 -7.86 -15.68 5.05
N LYS A 108 -8.27 -14.50 4.60
CA LYS A 108 -9.69 -14.13 4.50
C LYS A 108 -10.41 -15.03 3.50
N ALA A 109 -11.71 -15.21 3.73
CA ALA A 109 -12.55 -16.12 2.97
C ALA A 109 -12.62 -15.75 1.47
N ASP A 110 -12.49 -14.45 1.17
CA ASP A 110 -12.53 -13.92 -0.19
C ASP A 110 -11.37 -14.41 -1.07
N LEU A 111 -10.22 -14.70 -0.49
CA LEU A 111 -9.07 -15.23 -1.23
C LEU A 111 -9.04 -16.76 -1.34
N ARG A 112 -9.93 -17.47 -0.62
CA ARG A 112 -10.06 -18.94 -0.75
C ARG A 112 -10.76 -19.34 -2.04
N ASN A 113 -11.82 -18.62 -2.39
CA ASN A 113 -12.53 -18.78 -3.66
C ASN A 113 -12.95 -17.40 -4.19
N ILE A 114 -12.03 -16.72 -4.86
CA ILE A 114 -12.20 -15.34 -5.35
C ILE A 114 -13.41 -15.25 -6.29
N SER A 115 -13.50 -16.18 -7.25
CA SER A 115 -14.58 -16.17 -8.24
C SER A 115 -15.96 -16.32 -7.57
N GLU A 116 -16.11 -17.31 -6.69
CA GLU A 116 -17.38 -17.51 -5.99
C GLU A 116 -17.71 -16.32 -5.08
N TYR A 117 -16.73 -15.82 -4.30
CA TYR A 117 -16.95 -14.76 -3.32
C TYR A 117 -17.41 -13.44 -3.96
N TYR A 118 -16.77 -13.01 -5.05
CA TYR A 118 -17.08 -11.74 -5.69
C TYR A 118 -18.25 -11.82 -6.68
N ASN A 119 -18.78 -13.02 -6.97
CA ASN A 119 -20.00 -13.22 -7.77
C ASN A 119 -21.29 -13.29 -6.92
N ARG A 120 -21.21 -13.13 -5.60
CA ARG A 120 -22.38 -13.23 -4.70
C ARG A 120 -23.36 -12.07 -4.78
N SER A 121 -22.92 -10.92 -5.27
CA SER A 121 -23.73 -9.71 -5.42
C SER A 121 -23.43 -9.05 -6.76
N PRO A 122 -24.42 -8.48 -7.47
CA PRO A 122 -24.19 -7.73 -8.70
C PRO A 122 -23.30 -6.50 -8.50
N SER A 123 -23.29 -5.92 -7.30
CA SER A 123 -22.42 -4.80 -6.93
C SER A 123 -20.98 -5.19 -6.59
N SER A 124 -20.72 -6.49 -6.42
CA SER A 124 -19.38 -7.02 -6.19
C SER A 124 -18.64 -7.25 -7.50
N GLY A 125 -17.31 -7.25 -7.42
CA GLY A 125 -16.48 -7.62 -8.56
C GLY A 125 -15.00 -7.67 -8.21
N PHE A 126 -14.24 -8.36 -9.05
CA PHE A 126 -12.79 -8.43 -8.96
C PHE A 126 -12.21 -8.19 -10.34
N TRP A 127 -11.45 -7.12 -10.49
CA TRP A 127 -10.88 -6.71 -11.76
C TRP A 127 -9.36 -6.70 -11.71
N ILE A 128 -8.78 -7.13 -12.83
CA ILE A 128 -7.36 -7.11 -13.09
C ILE A 128 -7.11 -6.10 -14.21
N LEU A 129 -6.07 -5.31 -14.04
CA LEU A 129 -5.52 -4.44 -15.06
C LEU A 129 -4.30 -5.11 -15.66
N ASP A 130 -4.36 -5.40 -16.95
CA ASP A 130 -3.25 -5.93 -17.73
C ASP A 130 -2.71 -4.87 -18.71
N PHE A 131 -1.42 -4.97 -19.00
CA PHE A 131 -0.75 -4.20 -20.05
C PHE A 131 0.01 -5.14 -20.97
N GLY A 132 -0.58 -5.45 -22.13
CA GLY A 132 -0.13 -6.58 -22.96
C GLY A 132 -0.32 -7.90 -22.21
N GLU A 133 0.75 -8.66 -22.03
CA GLU A 133 0.74 -9.94 -21.30
C GLU A 133 1.13 -9.80 -19.81
N ARG A 134 1.28 -8.56 -19.32
CA ARG A 134 1.75 -8.30 -17.95
C ARG A 134 0.60 -7.90 -17.04
N PHE A 135 0.52 -8.57 -15.91
CA PHE A 135 -0.27 -8.15 -14.76
C PHE A 135 0.26 -6.80 -14.22
N VAL A 136 -0.60 -5.79 -14.15
CA VAL A 136 -0.24 -4.44 -13.69
C VAL A 136 -0.90 -4.06 -12.38
N GLY A 137 -2.16 -4.44 -12.18
CA GLY A 137 -2.90 -4.04 -11.00
C GLY A 137 -4.17 -4.85 -10.79
N LEU A 138 -4.77 -4.66 -9.63
CA LEU A 138 -6.04 -5.27 -9.28
C LEU A 138 -6.83 -4.38 -8.34
N ILE A 139 -8.14 -4.55 -8.37
CA ILE A 139 -9.07 -3.97 -7.42
C ILE A 139 -10.23 -4.94 -7.20
N ALA A 140 -10.69 -5.04 -5.97
CA ALA A 140 -11.86 -5.84 -5.64
C ALA A 140 -12.88 -4.95 -4.94
N VAL A 141 -14.16 -5.19 -5.20
CA VAL A 141 -15.27 -4.54 -4.49
C VAL A 141 -16.20 -5.61 -3.96
N ASP A 142 -16.49 -5.51 -2.66
CA ASP A 142 -17.39 -6.39 -1.95
C ASP A 142 -18.68 -5.63 -1.61
N GLY A 143 -19.69 -5.81 -2.44
CA GLY A 143 -21.03 -5.26 -2.27
C GLY A 143 -21.96 -6.15 -1.44
N ALA A 144 -21.51 -7.33 -0.99
CA ALA A 144 -22.34 -8.21 -0.19
C ALA A 144 -22.34 -7.76 1.29
N SER A 145 -23.53 -7.59 1.85
CA SER A 145 -23.72 -7.27 3.28
C SER A 145 -23.51 -8.51 4.16
N GLU A 146 -22.29 -9.03 4.23
CA GLU A 146 -22.01 -10.27 4.96
C GLU A 146 -21.75 -10.08 6.46
N THR A 147 -21.39 -8.86 6.88
CA THR A 147 -21.09 -8.60 8.28
C THR A 147 -22.23 -7.82 8.93
N LYS A 148 -22.60 -8.19 10.17
CA LYS A 148 -23.53 -7.40 11.03
C LYS A 148 -23.09 -5.93 11.21
N LYS A 149 -21.88 -5.57 10.78
CA LYS A 149 -21.29 -4.23 10.85
C LYS A 149 -21.39 -3.44 9.53
N GLN A 150 -21.70 -4.11 8.41
CA GLN A 150 -21.83 -3.46 7.10
C GLN A 150 -23.32 -3.17 6.86
N PRO A 151 -23.70 -1.90 6.63
CA PRO A 151 -25.07 -1.59 6.24
C PRO A 151 -25.38 -2.26 4.90
N ALA A 152 -26.63 -2.68 4.70
CA ALA A 152 -27.07 -3.36 3.49
C ALA A 152 -26.82 -2.56 2.19
N GLU A 153 -26.61 -1.24 2.31
CA GLU A 153 -26.45 -0.29 1.21
C GLU A 153 -24.98 0.13 0.97
N THR A 154 -24.01 -0.55 1.61
CA THR A 154 -22.59 -0.19 1.55
C THR A 154 -21.75 -1.26 0.87
N ALA A 155 -20.98 -0.88 -0.14
CA ALA A 155 -19.94 -1.71 -0.74
C ALA A 155 -18.54 -1.34 -0.20
N ILE A 156 -17.61 -2.29 -0.16
CA ILE A 156 -16.24 -2.08 0.36
C ILE A 156 -15.21 -2.39 -0.73
N ILE A 157 -14.39 -1.40 -1.09
CA ILE A 157 -13.21 -1.62 -1.92
C ILE A 157 -12.14 -2.33 -1.09
N ARG A 158 -11.67 -3.46 -1.62
CA ARG A 158 -10.61 -4.31 -1.09
C ARG A 158 -9.47 -4.42 -2.11
N HIS A 159 -8.28 -4.76 -1.60
CA HIS A 159 -7.12 -5.16 -2.40
C HIS A 159 -6.68 -4.17 -3.49
N PHE A 160 -6.91 -2.86 -3.34
CA PHE A 160 -6.52 -1.91 -4.38
C PHE A 160 -5.00 -1.82 -4.54
N TYR A 161 -4.48 -2.30 -5.66
CA TYR A 161 -3.04 -2.37 -5.95
C TYR A 161 -2.73 -2.06 -7.42
N VAL A 162 -1.69 -1.26 -7.63
CA VAL A 162 -1.06 -1.06 -8.94
C VAL A 162 0.46 -1.14 -8.78
N ASP A 163 1.12 -1.84 -9.68
CA ASP A 163 2.57 -2.01 -9.66
C ASP A 163 3.29 -0.68 -9.93
N GLU A 164 4.40 -0.48 -9.23
CA GLU A 164 5.05 0.83 -9.10
C GLU A 164 5.45 1.49 -10.42
N PRO A 165 5.99 0.77 -11.43
CA PRO A 165 6.36 1.36 -12.72
C PRO A 165 5.18 1.98 -13.47
N TYR A 166 3.95 1.51 -13.23
CA TYR A 166 2.76 1.94 -13.96
C TYR A 166 1.98 3.05 -13.26
N ARG A 167 2.30 3.36 -11.98
CA ARG A 167 1.58 4.38 -11.20
C ARG A 167 1.69 5.78 -11.81
N VAL A 168 2.78 6.07 -12.51
CA VAL A 168 3.03 7.37 -13.17
C VAL A 168 2.05 7.61 -14.32
N ALA A 169 1.58 6.53 -14.96
CA ALA A 169 0.65 6.62 -16.09
C ALA A 169 -0.81 6.87 -15.65
N GLY A 170 -1.10 6.91 -14.34
CA GLY A 170 -2.44 7.21 -13.85
C GLY A 170 -3.44 6.06 -13.90
N VAL A 171 -3.01 4.84 -14.29
CA VAL A 171 -3.90 3.68 -14.52
C VAL A 171 -4.69 3.24 -13.28
N GLN A 172 -4.22 3.59 -12.09
CA GLN A 172 -4.97 3.40 -10.84
C GLN A 172 -6.30 4.15 -10.82
N LYS A 173 -6.41 5.28 -11.52
CA LYS A 173 -7.64 6.07 -11.62
C LYS A 173 -8.65 5.34 -12.50
N ASP A 174 -8.24 4.90 -13.68
CA ASP A 174 -9.09 4.15 -14.61
C ASP A 174 -9.64 2.87 -13.96
N LEU A 175 -8.77 2.15 -13.23
CA LEU A 175 -9.14 0.95 -12.50
C LEU A 175 -10.16 1.23 -11.37
N LEU A 176 -9.97 2.31 -10.63
CA LEU A 176 -10.88 2.72 -9.57
C LEU A 176 -12.23 3.21 -10.13
N GLU A 177 -12.21 4.03 -11.18
CA GLU A 177 -13.41 4.51 -11.86
C GLU A 177 -14.24 3.36 -12.43
N HIS A 178 -13.58 2.38 -13.06
CA HIS A 178 -14.24 1.19 -13.58
C HIS A 178 -14.96 0.41 -12.47
N ALA A 179 -14.28 0.19 -11.35
CA ALA A 179 -14.86 -0.53 -10.21
C ALA A 179 -16.04 0.23 -9.58
N VAL A 180 -15.88 1.54 -9.34
CA VAL A 180 -16.94 2.39 -8.77
C VAL A 180 -18.16 2.45 -9.67
N ARG A 181 -17.96 2.68 -10.98
CA ARG A 181 -19.03 2.71 -11.98
C ARG A 181 -19.79 1.39 -11.99
N HIS A 182 -19.07 0.27 -12.08
CA HIS A 182 -19.72 -1.05 -12.05
C HIS A 182 -20.54 -1.25 -10.77
N THR A 183 -19.99 -0.92 -9.61
CA THR A 183 -20.69 -1.09 -8.33
C THR A 183 -21.96 -0.27 -8.24
N PHE A 184 -21.95 1.00 -8.68
CA PHE A 184 -23.15 1.84 -8.64
C PHE A 184 -24.15 1.52 -9.76
N ASP A 185 -23.69 1.16 -10.96
CA ASP A 185 -24.57 0.86 -12.11
C ASP A 185 -25.25 -0.51 -11.97
N SER A 186 -24.56 -1.50 -11.40
CA SER A 186 -25.08 -2.87 -11.30
C SER A 186 -26.12 -3.06 -10.20
N ASP A 187 -26.15 -2.20 -9.18
CA ASP A 187 -27.08 -2.31 -8.07
C ASP A 187 -27.50 -0.92 -7.55
N PRO A 188 -28.75 -0.48 -7.78
CA PRO A 188 -29.21 0.83 -7.31
C PRO A 188 -29.36 0.92 -5.79
N THR A 189 -29.37 -0.21 -5.07
CA THR A 189 -29.51 -0.22 -3.61
C THR A 189 -28.25 0.24 -2.89
N VAL A 190 -27.08 0.10 -3.51
CA VAL A 190 -25.81 0.57 -2.96
C VAL A 190 -25.79 2.10 -2.96
N GLN A 191 -25.90 2.70 -1.79
CA GLN A 191 -25.81 4.16 -1.64
C GLN A 191 -24.37 4.65 -1.45
N ARG A 192 -23.47 3.75 -1.02
CA ARG A 192 -22.17 4.15 -0.49
C ARG A 192 -21.06 3.15 -0.78
N ILE A 193 -19.87 3.63 -1.12
CA ILE A 193 -18.66 2.82 -1.27
C ILE A 193 -17.64 3.26 -0.23
N GLU A 194 -17.11 2.31 0.54
CA GLU A 194 -16.10 2.55 1.56
C GLU A 194 -14.76 1.89 1.22
N THR A 195 -13.67 2.46 1.72
CA THR A 195 -12.36 1.82 1.68
C THR A 195 -11.52 2.23 2.87
N THR A 196 -10.53 1.41 3.20
CA THR A 196 -9.50 1.75 4.18
C THR A 196 -8.20 2.08 3.45
N THR A 197 -7.63 3.23 3.77
CA THR A 197 -6.36 3.69 3.18
C THR A 197 -5.38 4.12 4.27
N SER A 198 -4.14 4.39 3.88
CA SER A 198 -3.07 4.81 4.78
C SER A 198 -2.22 5.88 4.11
N ALA A 199 -1.59 6.74 4.91
CA ALA A 199 -0.53 7.64 4.44
C ALA A 199 0.70 6.91 3.82
N LEU A 200 0.75 5.58 3.93
CA LEU A 200 1.75 4.73 3.28
C LEU A 200 1.39 4.38 1.82
N THR A 201 0.13 4.55 1.40
CA THR A 201 -0.36 4.30 0.03
C THR A 201 -0.76 5.60 -0.68
N SER A 202 0.19 6.54 -0.81
CA SER A 202 -0.10 7.89 -1.35
C SER A 202 -0.67 7.90 -2.77
N TYR A 203 -0.38 6.89 -3.60
CA TYR A 203 -0.94 6.77 -4.95
C TYR A 203 -2.44 6.47 -4.90
N ALA A 204 -2.86 5.51 -4.08
CA ALA A 204 -4.25 5.15 -3.90
C ALA A 204 -5.04 6.30 -3.24
N GLN A 205 -4.45 6.98 -2.25
CA GLN A 205 -5.07 8.14 -1.60
C GLN A 205 -5.35 9.28 -2.59
N ARG A 206 -4.45 9.53 -3.54
CA ARG A 206 -4.65 10.55 -4.58
C ARG A 206 -5.81 10.19 -5.49
N SER A 207 -5.83 8.97 -6.03
CA SER A 207 -6.92 8.52 -6.91
C SER A 207 -8.27 8.49 -6.21
N LEU A 208 -8.32 8.07 -4.94
CA LEU A 208 -9.54 8.14 -4.14
C LEU A 208 -10.03 9.58 -3.96
N ALA A 209 -9.13 10.52 -3.64
CA ALA A 209 -9.49 11.93 -3.45
C ALA A 209 -9.97 12.58 -4.77
N GLU A 210 -9.32 12.26 -5.89
CA GLU A 210 -9.70 12.75 -7.22
C GLU A 210 -11.08 12.24 -7.66
N LEU A 211 -11.48 11.03 -7.24
CA LEU A 211 -12.80 10.48 -7.50
C LEU A 211 -13.85 10.91 -6.45
N GLY A 212 -13.51 11.84 -5.54
CA GLY A 212 -14.45 12.42 -4.59
C GLY A 212 -14.59 11.67 -3.25
N PHE A 213 -13.77 10.65 -2.97
CA PHE A 213 -13.80 9.98 -1.67
C PHE A 213 -13.35 10.92 -0.55
N ARG A 214 -14.16 11.03 0.51
CA ARG A 214 -13.88 11.87 1.68
C ARG A 214 -13.44 11.03 2.87
N THR A 215 -12.52 11.54 3.69
CA THR A 215 -12.12 10.88 4.94
C THR A 215 -13.18 11.10 6.00
N VAL A 216 -13.75 10.02 6.52
CA VAL A 216 -14.83 10.05 7.54
C VAL A 216 -14.27 9.76 8.94
N GLU A 217 -13.32 8.83 9.04
CA GLU A 217 -12.83 8.36 10.33
C GLU A 217 -11.35 8.00 10.26
N LYS A 218 -10.61 8.27 11.34
CA LYS A 218 -9.25 7.76 11.56
C LYS A 218 -9.35 6.54 12.46
N THR A 219 -9.04 5.36 11.95
CA THR A 219 -9.36 4.09 12.61
C THR A 219 -8.27 3.62 13.57
N LYS A 220 -7.01 3.61 13.11
CA LYS A 220 -5.89 3.06 13.89
C LYS A 220 -4.57 3.73 13.52
N ARG A 221 -3.65 3.83 14.48
CA ARG A 221 -2.24 4.18 14.25
C ARG A 221 -1.38 2.93 14.16
N VAL A 222 -0.47 2.89 13.19
CA VAL A 222 0.35 1.72 12.89
C VAL A 222 1.83 2.08 12.79
N GLY A 223 2.70 1.18 13.24
CA GLY A 223 4.16 1.28 13.16
C GLY A 223 4.80 2.41 13.98
N ILE A 224 6.13 2.55 13.85
CA ILE A 224 6.96 3.35 14.79
C ILE A 224 6.62 4.85 14.79
N LEU A 225 6.19 5.40 13.65
CA LEU A 225 5.78 6.80 13.54
C LEU A 225 4.26 7.00 13.70
N GLY A 226 3.50 5.94 14.05
CA GLY A 226 2.06 6.03 14.28
C GLY A 226 1.26 6.44 13.05
N TRP A 227 1.55 5.85 11.89
CA TRP A 227 0.84 6.13 10.63
C TRP A 227 -0.66 5.88 10.77
N GLU A 228 -1.48 6.85 10.41
CA GLU A 228 -2.93 6.77 10.56
C GLU A 228 -3.55 6.00 9.39
N LEU A 229 -4.44 5.06 9.73
CA LEU A 229 -5.38 4.44 8.80
C LEU A 229 -6.63 5.30 8.74
N GLU A 230 -7.10 5.56 7.53
CA GLU A 230 -8.24 6.41 7.26
C GLU A 230 -9.33 5.58 6.57
N ARG A 231 -10.56 5.69 7.08
CA ARG A 231 -11.74 5.21 6.39
C ARG A 231 -12.23 6.32 5.47
N ARG A 232 -12.33 5.99 4.19
CA ARG A 232 -12.79 6.88 3.14
C ARG A 232 -14.08 6.39 2.52
N VAL A 233 -14.93 7.34 2.15
CA VAL A 233 -16.30 7.07 1.72
C VAL A 233 -16.62 7.90 0.47
N LEU A 234 -17.28 7.28 -0.49
CA LEU A 234 -17.92 7.92 -1.63
C LEU A 234 -19.42 7.61 -1.59
N GLU A 235 -20.24 8.65 -1.52
CA GLU A 235 -21.70 8.54 -1.61
C GLU A 235 -22.14 8.59 -3.08
N ARG A 236 -23.19 7.85 -3.44
CA ARG A 236 -23.73 7.82 -4.81
C ARG A 236 -24.12 9.22 -5.31
N GLY A 237 -24.65 10.06 -4.43
CA GLY A 237 -25.03 11.44 -4.76
C GLY A 237 -23.83 12.31 -5.14
N ASP A 238 -22.69 12.12 -4.47
CA ASP A 238 -21.46 12.85 -4.76
C ASP A 238 -20.80 12.35 -6.07
N TRP A 239 -21.03 11.09 -6.47
CA TRP A 239 -20.46 10.52 -7.70
C TRP A 239 -21.14 11.04 -8.99
N ASN A 240 -22.44 11.33 -8.93
CA ASN A 240 -23.23 11.82 -10.06
C ASN A 240 -23.16 13.36 -10.26
N SER A 241 -22.44 14.07 -9.39
CA SER A 241 -22.33 15.54 -9.38
C SER A 241 -21.08 16.02 -10.12
#